data_AF-A0A024QGY6-F1
#
_entry.id   AF-A0A024QGY6-F1
#
_cell.length_a   1.000
_cell.length_b   1.000
_cell.length_c   1.000
_cell.angle_alpha   90.00
_cell.angle_beta   90.00
_cell.angle_gamma   90.00
#
_symmetry.space_group_name_H-M   'P 1'
#
loop_
_entity.id
_entity.type
_entity.pdbx_description
1 polymer ?
#
loop_
_entity_poly.entity_id
_entity_poly.type
_entity_poly.pdbx_seq_one_letter_code
_entity_poly.pdbx_strand_id
1 'polypeptide(L)' 'MNFEQIMMQQVQSNVDAPVNCRYCGDDVKKPRINSPQDWKKNLNWEIKYHCHTDCHQKHLWERK' A
#
# COMPACT_ATOMS: atom_id res chain seq x y z
N MET A 1 23.34 -22.22 -1.40
CA MET A 1 22.38 -21.42 -0.62
C MET A 1 22.31 -22.02 0.77
N ASN A 2 22.72 -21.27 1.77
CA ASN A 2 22.78 -21.74 3.16
C ASN A 2 21.44 -21.48 3.88
N PHE A 3 21.08 -22.28 4.88
CA PHE A 3 19.78 -22.17 5.57
C PHE A 3 19.53 -20.77 6.17
N GLU A 4 20.58 -20.11 6.66
CA GLU A 4 20.55 -18.73 7.14
C GLU A 4 20.16 -17.73 6.04
N GLN A 5 20.60 -17.95 4.80
CA GLN A 5 20.25 -17.08 3.66
C GLN A 5 18.77 -17.23 3.27
N ILE A 6 18.20 -18.43 3.43
CA ILE A 6 16.79 -18.70 3.17
C ILE A 6 15.91 -18.03 4.23
N MET A 7 16.28 -18.15 5.50
CA MET A 7 15.59 -17.48 6.61
C MET A 7 15.61 -15.96 6.46
N MET A 8 16.75 -15.37 6.09
CA MET A 8 16.82 -13.93 5.84
C MET A 8 15.91 -13.49 4.68
N GLN A 9 15.80 -14.26 3.60
CA GLN A 9 14.88 -13.95 2.50
C GLN A 9 13.41 -14.00 2.91
N GLN A 10 13.02 -14.93 3.78
CA GLN A 10 11.66 -15.04 4.31
C GLN A 10 11.32 -13.90 5.28
N VAL A 11 12.28 -13.47 6.10
CA VAL A 11 12.11 -12.31 7.00
C VAL A 11 12.01 -11.01 6.18
N GLN A 12 12.86 -10.83 5.18
CA GLN A 12 12.83 -9.65 4.29
C GLN A 12 11.48 -9.54 3.56
N SER A 13 10.94 -10.67 3.11
CA SER A 13 9.64 -10.72 2.42
C SER A 13 8.45 -10.32 3.31
N ASN A 14 8.55 -10.51 4.64
CA ASN A 14 7.50 -10.12 5.59
C ASN A 14 7.53 -8.62 5.91
N VAL A 15 8.69 -7.97 5.89
CA VAL A 15 8.81 -6.52 6.16
C VAL A 15 8.25 -5.70 5.00
N ASP A 16 8.40 -6.19 3.76
CA ASP A 16 7.87 -5.58 2.54
C ASP A 16 6.48 -6.11 2.14
N ALA A 17 5.73 -6.69 3.07
CA ALA A 17 4.39 -7.17 2.76
C ALA A 17 3.52 -6.05 2.15
N PRO A 18 2.88 -6.28 0.99
CA PRO A 18 2.05 -5.28 0.33
C PRO A 18 0.86 -4.97 1.22
N VAL A 19 0.47 -3.69 1.28
CA VAL A 19 -0.71 -3.28 2.03
C VAL A 19 -1.78 -2.94 1.00
N ASN A 20 -2.69 -3.87 0.76
CA ASN A 20 -3.68 -3.71 -0.31
C ASN A 20 -4.79 -2.73 0.09
N CYS A 21 -5.16 -1.85 -0.83
CA CYS A 21 -6.30 -0.96 -0.69
C CYS A 21 -7.62 -1.73 -0.82
N ARG A 22 -8.52 -1.56 0.15
CA ARG A 22 -9.82 -2.25 0.20
C ARG A 22 -10.78 -1.93 -0.94
N TYR A 23 -10.54 -0.85 -1.69
CA TYR A 23 -11.43 -0.41 -2.77
C TYR A 23 -10.98 -0.89 -4.15
N CYS A 24 -9.69 -0.82 -4.44
CA CYS A 24 -9.14 -1.13 -5.76
C CYS A 24 -8.29 -2.41 -5.79
N GLY A 25 -7.88 -2.94 -4.63
CA GLY A 25 -7.01 -4.12 -4.53
C GLY A 25 -5.51 -3.84 -4.69
N ASP A 26 -5.12 -2.66 -5.18
CA ASP A 26 -3.70 -2.29 -5.38
C ASP A 26 -2.96 -1.99 -4.07
N ASP A 27 -1.65 -2.15 -4.08
CA ASP A 27 -0.76 -1.82 -2.97
C ASP A 27 -0.74 -0.31 -2.68
N VAL A 28 -1.02 0.09 -1.44
CA VAL A 28 -0.95 1.48 -0.98
C VAL A 28 0.47 2.00 -0.89
N LYS A 29 1.46 1.10 -0.76
CA LYS A 29 2.88 1.46 -0.69
C LYS A 29 3.49 1.77 -2.06
N LYS A 30 2.71 1.66 -3.15
CA LYS A 30 3.19 1.94 -4.51
C LYS A 30 2.57 3.23 -5.06
N PRO A 31 3.37 4.07 -5.74
CA PRO A 31 2.83 5.19 -6.48
C PRO A 31 1.97 4.68 -7.63
N ARG A 32 0.81 5.31 -7.85
CA ARG A 32 0.00 5.12 -9.05
C ARG A 32 0.58 5.93 -10.21
N ILE A 33 0.23 5.57 -11.45
CA ILE A 33 0.65 6.27 -12.68
C ILE A 33 0.44 7.79 -12.62
N ASN A 34 -0.59 8.25 -11.90
CA ASN A 34 -0.92 9.68 -11.75
C ASN A 34 -0.74 10.18 -10.30
N SER A 35 0.04 9.48 -9.48
CA SER A 35 0.33 9.92 -8.12
C SER A 35 1.16 11.20 -8.14
N PRO A 36 0.78 12.24 -7.36
CA PRO A 36 1.58 13.45 -7.21
C PRO A 36 3.02 13.11 -6.74
N GLN A 37 3.98 14.00 -7.00
CA GLN A 37 5.36 13.85 -6.50
C GLN A 37 5.39 13.54 -4.98
N ASP A 38 4.45 14.13 -4.23
CA ASP A 38 4.26 13.97 -2.78
C ASP A 38 3.25 12.88 -2.38
N TRP A 39 3.05 11.84 -3.19
CA TRP A 39 2.09 10.76 -2.90
C TRP A 39 2.28 10.10 -1.53
N LYS A 40 3.50 10.15 -0.98
CA LYS A 40 3.80 9.64 0.36
C LYS A 40 3.20 10.47 1.49
N LYS A 41 2.70 11.69 1.23
CA LYS A 41 2.17 12.60 2.26
C LYS A 41 1.07 11.96 3.12
N ASN A 42 0.23 11.12 2.50
CA ASN A 42 -0.86 10.43 3.19
C ASN A 42 -0.56 8.94 3.45
N LEU A 43 0.62 8.44 3.11
CA LEU A 43 0.92 7.00 3.13
C LEU A 43 0.68 6.36 4.51
N ASN A 44 1.00 7.07 5.59
CA ASN A 44 0.71 6.60 6.96
C ASN A 44 -0.80 6.41 7.20
N TRP A 45 -1.63 7.31 6.69
CA TRP A 45 -3.08 7.20 6.76
C TRP A 45 -3.56 6.04 5.87
N GLU A 46 -3.03 5.94 4.65
CA GLU A 46 -3.42 4.89 3.70
C GLU A 46 -3.08 3.48 4.19
N ILE A 47 -1.92 3.32 4.83
CA ILE A 47 -1.52 2.08 5.50
C ILE A 47 -2.43 1.79 6.69
N LYS A 48 -2.69 2.78 7.55
CA LYS A 48 -3.54 2.62 8.75
C LYS A 48 -4.96 2.17 8.38
N TYR A 49 -5.54 2.75 7.34
CA TYR A 49 -6.92 2.47 6.93
C TYR A 49 -7.04 1.44 5.80
N HIS A 50 -5.90 0.88 5.35
CA HIS A 50 -5.82 -0.07 4.24
C HIS A 50 -6.59 0.43 3.01
N CYS A 51 -6.42 1.71 2.66
CA CYS A 51 -7.08 2.32 1.51
C CYS A 51 -6.37 3.56 1.00
N HIS A 52 -6.31 3.75 -0.31
CA HIS A 52 -5.84 5.02 -0.88
C HIS A 52 -6.82 6.16 -0.57
N THR A 53 -6.26 7.35 -0.37
CA THR A 53 -7.02 8.55 -0.01
C THR A 53 -8.01 8.93 -1.12
N ASP A 54 -7.58 8.84 -2.38
CA ASP A 54 -8.39 9.10 -3.58
C ASP A 54 -9.52 8.10 -3.76
N CYS A 55 -9.25 6.81 -3.56
CA CYS A 55 -10.24 5.74 -3.64
C CYS A 55 -11.32 5.92 -2.58
N HIS A 56 -10.92 6.28 -1.35
CA HIS A 56 -11.86 6.59 -0.29
C HIS A 56 -12.74 7.80 -0.64
N GLN A 57 -12.15 8.87 -1.18
CA GLN A 57 -12.87 10.08 -1.56
C GLN A 57 -13.86 9.82 -2.72
N LYS A 58 -13.45 9.07 -3.74
CA LYS A 58 -14.32 8.66 -4.86
C LYS A 58 -15.53 7.88 -4.36
N HIS A 59 -15.30 6.90 -3.48
CA HIS A 59 -16.38 6.12 -2.87
C HIS A 59 -17.31 6.98 -2.00
N LEU A 60 -16.83 8.04 -1.36
CA LEU A 60 -17.69 8.98 -0.62
C LEU A 60 -18.54 9.85 -1.56
N TRP A 61 -18.03 10.20 -2.74
CA TRP A 61 -18.75 11.00 -3.74
C TRP A 61 -19.85 10.18 -4.42
N GLU A 62 -19.60 8.91 -4.73
CA GLU A 62 -20.59 8.01 -5.34
C GLU A 62 -21.75 7.62 -4.39
N ARG A 63 -21.62 7.91 -3.09
CA ARG A 63 -22.67 7.67 -2.09
C ARG A 63 -23.57 8.87 -1.80
N LYS A 64 -23.32 10.01 -2.45
CA LYS A 64 -24.16 11.21 -2.38
C LYS A 64 -25.05 11.32 -3.61
#